data_AF-A0A256YH26-F1
#
_entry.id   AF-A0A256YH26-F1
#
_cell.length_a   1.000
_cell.length_b   1.000
_cell.length_c   1.000
_cell.angle_alpha   90.00
_cell.angle_beta   90.00
_cell.angle_gamma   90.00
#
_symmetry.space_group_name_H-M   'P 1'
#
loop_
_entity.id
_entity.type
_entity.pdbx_description
1 polymer ?
#
loop_
_entity_poly.entity_id
_entity_poly.type
_entity_poly.pdbx_seq_one_letter_code
_entity_poly.pdbx_strand_id
1 'polypeptide(L)'
;MVEVRTGPVRVSGYALKIRKVVNAALRDLYKEKKLDAKEVNNILSDLNAKIYNVLVDRFEIPKDAVVNIILDYEVEGDKFIIKDLKIEVYDLNEILTKNATAEVKKALGLQ
;
A
#
# COMPACT_ATOMS: atom_id res chain seq x y z
N MET A 1 -0.74 16.98 9.36
CA MET A 1 -0.79 15.54 9.02
C MET A 1 -1.61 15.29 7.76
N VAL A 2 -1.01 14.60 6.78
CA VAL A 2 -1.65 14.18 5.52
C VAL A 2 -1.58 12.66 5.44
N GLU A 3 -2.65 12.03 4.95
CA GLU A 3 -2.78 10.59 4.84
C GLU A 3 -2.64 10.12 3.38
N VAL A 4 -1.93 9.01 3.16
CA VAL A 4 -1.99 8.26 1.90
C VAL A 4 -2.28 6.79 2.14
N ARG A 5 -3.03 6.20 1.22
CA ARG A 5 -3.42 4.79 1.29
C ARG A 5 -2.99 4.05 0.03
N THR A 6 -2.53 2.80 0.19
CA THR A 6 -2.32 1.94 -0.98
C THR A 6 -3.64 1.46 -1.59
N GLY A 7 -4.71 1.40 -0.79
CA GLY A 7 -5.88 0.59 -1.08
C GLY A 7 -5.53 -0.91 -1.01
N PRO A 8 -6.52 -1.80 -1.24
CA PRO A 8 -6.29 -3.24 -1.29
C PRO A 8 -5.26 -3.60 -2.37
N VAL A 9 -4.14 -4.17 -1.95
CA VAL A 9 -3.05 -4.61 -2.83
C VAL A 9 -2.52 -5.94 -2.35
N ARG A 10 -2.12 -6.83 -3.27
CA ARG A 10 -1.46 -8.08 -2.89
C ARG A 10 -0.14 -7.79 -2.15
N VAL A 11 0.19 -8.61 -1.16
CA VAL A 11 1.45 -8.50 -0.40
C VAL A 11 2.66 -8.48 -1.34
N SER A 12 2.68 -9.32 -2.37
CA SER A 12 3.72 -9.29 -3.41
C SER A 12 3.93 -7.93 -4.10
N GLY A 13 2.94 -7.03 -4.10
CA GLY A 13 2.98 -5.74 -4.78
C GLY A 13 2.94 -4.51 -3.88
N TYR A 14 2.86 -4.66 -2.55
CA TYR A 14 2.64 -3.51 -1.65
C TYR A 14 3.77 -2.47 -1.75
N ALA A 15 5.02 -2.92 -1.86
CA ALA A 15 6.20 -2.04 -1.85
C ALA A 15 6.23 -1.08 -3.04
N LEU A 16 5.80 -1.56 -4.22
CA LEU A 16 5.67 -0.72 -5.40
C LEU A 16 4.47 0.22 -5.27
N LYS A 17 3.36 -0.25 -4.68
CA LYS A 17 2.15 0.54 -4.53
C LYS A 17 2.33 1.71 -3.56
N ILE A 18 2.96 1.50 -2.40
CA ILE A 18 3.25 2.57 -1.44
C ILE A 18 4.14 3.65 -2.05
N ARG A 19 5.18 3.25 -2.80
CA ARG A 19 6.04 4.20 -3.52
C ARG A 19 5.25 5.03 -4.52
N LYS A 20 4.36 4.41 -5.30
CA LYS A 20 3.53 5.12 -6.29
C LYS A 20 2.59 6.12 -5.64
N VAL A 21 1.87 5.74 -4.57
CA VAL A 21 0.88 6.63 -3.95
C VAL A 21 1.54 7.79 -3.20
N VAL A 22 2.65 7.56 -2.49
CA VAL A 22 3.39 8.62 -1.79
C VAL A 22 3.97 9.61 -2.80
N ASN A 23 4.67 9.13 -3.84
CA ASN A 23 5.25 10.03 -4.85
C ASN A 23 4.18 10.79 -5.64
N ALA A 24 2.99 10.19 -5.85
CA ALA A 24 1.87 10.89 -6.47
C ALA A 24 1.34 12.03 -5.58
N ALA A 25 1.22 11.80 -4.27
CA ALA A 25 0.80 12.81 -3.31
C ALA A 25 1.80 13.97 -3.18
N LEU A 26 3.10 13.68 -3.30
CA LEU A 26 4.19 14.66 -3.19
C LEU A 26 4.59 15.30 -4.53
N ARG A 27 3.89 14.96 -5.63
CA ARG A 27 4.27 15.35 -7.00
C ARG A 27 4.51 16.85 -7.16
N ASP A 28 3.62 17.66 -6.59
CA ASP A 28 3.70 19.11 -6.79
C ASP A 28 4.80 19.72 -5.91
N LEU A 29 5.08 19.17 -4.72
CA LEU A 29 6.24 19.55 -3.89
C LEU A 29 7.57 19.24 -4.57
N TYR A 30 7.67 18.13 -5.31
CA TYR A 30 8.85 17.82 -6.12
C TYR A 30 9.03 18.81 -7.27
N LYS A 31 7.95 19.20 -7.96
CA LYS A 31 8.02 20.20 -9.03
C LYS A 31 8.47 21.56 -8.51
N GLU A 32 8.02 21.94 -7.32
CA GLU A 32 8.42 23.15 -6.62
C GLU A 32 9.82 23.06 -5.99
N LYS A 33 10.51 21.91 -6.10
CA LYS A 33 11.81 21.63 -5.49
C LYS A 33 11.82 21.83 -3.96
N LYS A 34 10.67 21.65 -3.32
CA LYS A 34 10.52 21.68 -1.86
C LYS A 34 10.89 20.35 -1.20
N LEU A 35 10.94 19.28 -1.97
CA LEU A 35 11.35 17.95 -1.52
C LEU A 35 12.24 17.29 -2.58
N ASP A 36 13.23 16.51 -2.14
CA ASP A 36 13.98 15.62 -3.03
C ASP A 36 13.29 14.25 -3.12
N ALA A 37 12.87 13.88 -4.32
CA ALA A 37 12.29 12.56 -4.59
C ALA A 37 13.26 11.42 -4.24
N LYS A 38 14.58 11.62 -4.38
CA LYS A 38 15.57 10.60 -4.02
C LYS A 38 15.58 10.33 -2.52
N GLU A 39 15.55 11.38 -1.69
CA GLU A 39 15.49 11.25 -0.24
C GLU A 39 14.22 10.53 0.21
N VAL A 40 13.06 10.96 -0.30
CA VAL A 40 11.78 10.28 0.00
C VAL A 40 11.82 8.81 -0.38
N ASN A 41 12.36 8.47 -1.56
CA ASN A 41 12.45 7.08 -2.01
C ASN A 41 13.41 6.22 -1.16
N ASN A 42 14.44 6.80 -0.55
CA ASN A 42 15.29 6.10 0.42
C ASN A 42 14.50 5.79 1.69
N ILE A 43 13.81 6.77 2.26
CA ILE A 43 12.95 6.59 3.45
C ILE A 43 11.90 5.49 3.20
N LEU A 44 11.25 5.51 2.02
CA LEU A 44 10.28 4.50 1.64
C LEU A 44 10.90 3.11 1.42
N SER A 45 12.16 3.04 1.02
CA SER A 45 12.86 1.75 0.86
C SER A 45 13.15 1.12 2.23
N ASP A 46 13.58 1.93 3.20
CA ASP A 46 13.78 1.49 4.58
C ASP A 46 12.46 1.06 5.24
N LEU A 47 11.39 1.84 5.03
CA LEU A 47 10.04 1.47 5.45
C LEU A 47 9.62 0.12 4.85
N ASN A 48 9.81 -0.05 3.54
CA ASN A 48 9.45 -1.29 2.84
C ASN A 48 10.18 -2.51 3.40
N ALA A 49 11.48 -2.38 3.72
CA ALA A 49 12.26 -3.47 4.33
C ALA A 49 11.71 -3.86 5.70
N LYS A 50 11.33 -2.89 6.53
CA LYS A 50 10.72 -3.14 7.85
C LYS A 50 9.35 -3.80 7.72
N ILE A 51 8.52 -3.33 6.79
CA ILE A 51 7.21 -3.94 6.51
C ILE A 51 7.40 -5.38 6.02
N TYR A 52 8.37 -5.63 5.14
CA TYR A 52 8.65 -6.96 4.61
C TYR A 52 9.01 -7.92 5.73
N ASN A 53 9.94 -7.50 6.60
CA ASN A 53 10.37 -8.32 7.72
C ASN A 53 9.22 -8.67 8.66
N VAL A 54 8.32 -7.73 8.95
CA VAL A 54 7.17 -8.01 9.83
C VAL A 54 6.13 -8.89 9.13
N LEU A 55 5.66 -8.50 7.94
CA LEU A 55 4.56 -9.19 7.28
C LEU A 55 4.97 -10.56 6.74
N VAL A 56 6.12 -10.64 6.06
CA VAL A 56 6.53 -11.85 5.34
C VAL A 56 7.41 -12.73 6.24
N ASP A 57 8.48 -12.19 6.83
CA ASP A 57 9.43 -13.04 7.55
C ASP A 57 8.94 -13.46 8.94
N ARG A 58 8.21 -12.57 9.66
CA ARG A 58 7.79 -12.83 11.04
C ARG A 58 6.37 -13.37 11.16
N PHE A 59 5.42 -12.79 10.41
CA PHE A 59 4.01 -13.21 10.44
C PHE A 59 3.65 -14.18 9.33
N GLU A 60 4.60 -14.50 8.43
CA GLU A 60 4.42 -15.48 7.36
C GLU A 60 3.18 -15.22 6.49
N ILE A 61 2.81 -13.94 6.32
CA ILE A 61 1.64 -13.57 5.53
C ILE A 61 1.88 -14.00 4.08
N PRO A 62 0.96 -14.78 3.47
CA PRO A 62 1.10 -15.25 2.10
C PRO A 62 1.24 -14.11 1.09
N LYS A 63 2.02 -14.34 0.02
CA LYS A 63 2.30 -13.33 -1.02
C LYS A 63 1.07 -12.91 -1.84
N ASP A 64 0.06 -13.78 -1.88
CA ASP A 64 -1.23 -13.61 -2.54
C ASP A 64 -2.30 -13.00 -1.63
N ALA A 65 -2.06 -12.94 -0.31
CA ALA A 65 -2.90 -12.22 0.62
C ALA A 65 -2.97 -10.73 0.25
N VAL A 66 -4.04 -10.07 0.70
CA VAL A 66 -4.32 -8.67 0.39
C VAL A 66 -4.07 -7.83 1.63
N VAL A 67 -3.40 -6.69 1.45
CA VAL A 67 -3.14 -5.71 2.49
C VAL A 67 -3.56 -4.31 2.04
N ASN A 68 -3.85 -3.43 2.99
CA ASN A 68 -3.96 -1.99 2.78
C ASN A 68 -3.03 -1.29 3.77
N ILE A 69 -2.10 -0.50 3.25
CA ILE A 69 -1.16 0.27 4.06
C ILE A 69 -1.60 1.73 4.02
N ILE A 70 -1.80 2.29 5.21
CA ILE A 70 -2.18 3.68 5.45
C ILE A 70 -1.00 4.34 6.15
N LEU A 71 -0.49 5.41 5.55
CA LEU A 71 0.68 6.14 6.01
C LEU A 71 0.30 7.59 6.26
N ASP A 72 0.48 8.03 7.49
CA ASP A 72 0.35 9.44 7.86
C ASP A 72 1.74 10.08 7.87
N TYR A 73 1.83 11.24 7.24
CA TYR A 73 3.09 11.97 7.13
C TYR A 73 2.89 13.48 7.28
N GLU A 74 4.02 14.15 7.48
CA GLU A 74 4.14 15.60 7.40
C GLU A 74 5.34 15.98 6.57
N VAL A 75 5.29 17.20 6.02
CA VAL A 75 6.41 17.81 5.32
C VAL A 75 6.82 19.03 6.14
N GLU A 76 8.00 18.97 6.74
CA GLU A 76 8.57 20.03 7.56
C GLU A 76 9.78 20.61 6.82
N GLY A 77 9.60 21.75 6.16
CA GLY A 77 10.61 22.32 5.27
C GLY A 77 10.87 21.41 4.07
N ASP A 78 12.07 20.84 4.01
CA ASP A 78 12.54 19.92 2.97
C ASP A 78 12.49 18.44 3.37
N LYS A 79 11.91 18.12 4.54
CA LYS A 79 11.88 16.76 5.07
C LYS A 79 10.52 16.13 4.97
N PHE A 80 10.49 14.89 4.51
CA PHE A 80 9.34 13.99 4.60
C PHE A 80 9.44 13.17 5.89
N ILE A 81 8.45 13.30 6.78
CA ILE A 81 8.45 12.66 8.09
C ILE A 81 7.20 11.78 8.21
N ILE A 82 7.42 10.49 8.43
CA ILE A 82 6.34 9.53 8.74
C ILE A 82 5.93 9.73 10.20
N LYS A 83 4.64 9.92 10.45
CA LYS A 83 4.07 10.14 11.79
C LYS A 83 3.31 8.92 12.31
N ASP A 84 2.58 8.22 11.44
CA ASP A 84 1.88 7.00 11.81
C ASP A 84 1.82 6.01 10.63
N LEU A 85 1.58 4.74 10.95
CA LEU A 85 1.46 3.63 10.01
C LEU A 85 0.41 2.64 10.51
N LYS A 86 -0.62 2.41 9.70
CA LYS A 86 -1.59 1.33 9.88
C LYS A 86 -1.50 0.34 8.73
N ILE A 87 -1.49 -0.95 9.06
CA ILE A 87 -1.54 -2.04 8.09
C ILE A 87 -2.77 -2.88 8.37
N GLU A 88 -3.65 -2.96 7.37
CA GLU A 88 -4.82 -3.82 7.37
C GLU A 88 -4.51 -5.06 6.54
N VAL A 89 -4.79 -6.25 7.08
CA VAL A 89 -4.64 -7.54 6.39
C VAL A 89 -6.03 -8.10 6.15
N TYR A 90 -6.27 -8.58 4.93
CA TYR A 90 -7.58 -9.06 4.48
C TYR A 90 -7.49 -10.55 4.14
N ASP A 91 -8.44 -11.31 4.69
CA ASP A 91 -8.63 -12.71 4.35
C ASP A 91 -9.65 -12.88 3.22
N LEU A 92 -9.40 -13.87 2.36
CA LEU A 92 -10.33 -14.23 1.30
C LEU A 92 -11.54 -14.96 1.90
N ASN A 93 -12.74 -14.37 1.75
CA ASN A 93 -13.96 -15.09 2.05
C ASN A 93 -14.34 -16.00 0.87
N GLU A 94 -13.88 -17.26 0.94
CA GLU A 94 -14.08 -18.29 -0.09
C GLU A 94 -15.55 -18.51 -0.46
N ILE A 95 -16.44 -18.58 0.54
CA ILE A 95 -17.87 -18.87 0.33
C ILE A 95 -18.53 -17.70 -0.40
N LEU A 96 -18.33 -16.48 0.11
CA LEU A 96 -18.90 -15.28 -0.51
C LEU A 96 -18.35 -15.09 -1.92
N THR A 97 -17.06 -15.33 -2.13
CA THR A 97 -16.40 -15.22 -3.43
C THR A 97 -17.01 -16.18 -4.44
N LYS A 98 -17.19 -17.46 -4.06
CA LYS A 98 -17.81 -18.47 -4.93
C LYS A 98 -19.25 -18.10 -5.28
N ASN A 99 -20.04 -17.70 -4.29
CA ASN A 99 -21.43 -17.31 -4.49
C ASN A 99 -21.56 -16.10 -5.41
N ALA A 100 -20.79 -15.03 -5.14
CA ALA A 100 -20.79 -13.84 -5.98
C ALA A 100 -20.36 -14.14 -7.42
N THR A 101 -19.31 -14.96 -7.60
CA THR A 101 -18.84 -15.37 -8.92
C THR A 101 -19.90 -16.17 -9.68
N ALA A 102 -20.56 -17.12 -9.01
CA ALA A 102 -21.61 -17.94 -9.61
C ALA A 102 -22.81 -17.10 -10.06
N GLU A 103 -23.27 -16.15 -9.23
CA GLU A 103 -24.39 -15.27 -9.57
C GLU A 103 -24.06 -14.36 -10.77
N VAL A 104 -22.84 -13.79 -10.83
CA VAL A 104 -22.40 -12.99 -11.99
C VAL A 104 -22.29 -13.86 -13.24
N LYS A 105 -21.75 -15.07 -13.14
CA LYS A 105 -21.67 -16.02 -14.28
C LYS A 105 -23.04 -16.34 -14.86
N LYS A 106 -24.04 -16.61 -14.00
CA LYS A 106 -25.43 -16.83 -14.41
C LYS A 106 -26.01 -15.61 -15.14
N ALA A 107 -25.82 -14.41 -14.59
CA ALA A 107 -26.29 -13.17 -15.20
C ALA A 107 -25.66 -12.89 -16.57
N LEU A 108 -24.44 -13.39 -16.80
CA LEU A 108 -23.73 -13.26 -18.07
C LEU A 108 -23.96 -14.44 -19.04
N GLY A 109 -24.72 -15.47 -18.66
CA GLY A 109 -24.90 -16.68 -19.47
C GLY A 109 -23.63 -17.52 -19.63
N LEU A 110 -22.63 -17.31 -18.76
CA LEU A 110 -21.39 -18.07 -18.73
C LEU A 110 -21.62 -19.31 -17.85
N GLN A 111 -21.80 -20.49 -18.45
CA GLN A 111 -21.83 -21.76 -17.72
C GLN A 111 -20.47 -22.04 -17.07
#